data_AF-A0A645GSF3-F1
#
_entry.id   AF-A0A645GSF3-F1
#
_cell.length_a   1.000
_cell.length_b   1.000
_cell.length_c   1.000
_cell.angle_alpha   90.00
_cell.angle_beta   90.00
_cell.angle_gamma   90.00
#
_symmetry.space_group_name_H-M   'P 1'
#
loop_
_entity.id
_entity.type
_entity.pdbx_description
1 polymer ?
#
loop_
_entity_poly.entity_id
_entity_poly.type
_entity_poly.pdbx_seq_one_letter_code
_entity_poly.pdbx_strand_id
1 'polypeptide(L)' 'MRQKWKKGFYHIALKANVPIELAYIDYKKKEMGIKEIFVPTGDEAADIKHIREYYKDVNARFPEKFHKDF' A
#
# COMPACT_ATOMS: atom_id res chain seq x y z
N MET A 1 -6.76 7.11 18.16
CA MET A 1 -5.92 6.64 17.02
C MET A 1 -6.62 7.01 15.72
N ARG A 2 -5.89 7.36 14.66
CA ARG A 2 -6.49 7.83 13.40
C ARG A 2 -7.12 6.65 12.66
N GLN A 3 -8.44 6.71 12.46
CA GLN A 3 -9.28 5.70 11.78
C GLN A 3 -9.09 5.67 10.24
N LYS A 4 -8.00 6.21 9.69
CA LYS A 4 -7.83 6.35 8.23
C LYS A 4 -6.36 6.17 7.85
N TRP A 5 -6.14 5.51 6.71
CA TRP A 5 -4.81 5.38 6.10
C TRP A 5 -4.13 6.75 5.96
N LYS A 6 -2.82 6.76 6.17
CA LYS A 6 -2.00 7.94 5.91
C LYS A 6 -1.68 7.99 4.41
N LYS A 7 -2.23 8.96 3.70
CA LYS A 7 -2.04 9.14 2.25
C LYS A 7 -0.91 10.12 1.88
N GLY A 8 -0.07 10.48 2.84
CA GLY A 8 1.05 11.41 2.62
C GLY A 8 2.05 10.91 1.57
N PHE A 9 2.36 9.61 1.57
CA PHE A 9 3.24 9.00 0.57
C PHE A 9 2.72 9.19 -0.85
N TYR A 10 1.40 9.00 -1.03
CA TYR A 10 0.73 9.14 -2.33
C TYR A 10 0.82 10.58 -2.83
N HIS A 11 0.52 11.56 -1.98
CA HIS A 11 0.61 12.97 -2.36
C HIS A 11 2.05 13.43 -2.66
N ILE A 12 3.05 12.90 -1.95
CA ILE A 12 4.46 13.18 -2.24
C ILE A 12 4.82 12.63 -3.61
N ALA A 13 4.50 11.36 -3.89
CA ALA A 13 4.79 10.71 -5.15
C ALA A 13 4.13 11.42 -6.34
N LEU A 14 2.83 11.75 -6.20
CA LEU A 14 2.07 12.47 -7.22
C LEU A 14 2.66 13.86 -7.50
N LYS A 15 3.02 14.63 -6.46
CA LYS A 15 3.59 15.98 -6.63
C LYS A 15 5.02 15.97 -7.18
N ALA A 16 5.81 14.97 -6.82
CA ALA A 16 7.19 14.82 -7.28
C ALA A 16 7.28 14.10 -8.63
N ASN A 17 6.17 13.59 -9.17
CA ASN A 17 6.13 12.77 -10.39
C ASN A 17 7.09 11.58 -10.34
N VAL A 18 7.07 10.85 -9.21
CA VAL A 18 7.88 9.65 -8.99
C VAL A 18 6.98 8.43 -8.75
N PRO A 19 7.42 7.23 -9.16
CA PRO A 19 6.67 6.00 -8.89
C PRO A 19 6.69 5.62 -7.40
N ILE A 20 5.76 4.76 -7.02
CA ILE A 20 5.63 4.13 -5.71
C ILE A 20 5.95 2.64 -5.86
N GLU A 21 6.96 2.15 -5.15
CA GLU A 21 7.25 0.71 -5.11
C GLU A 21 6.40 0.02 -4.04
N LEU A 22 5.62 -0.97 -4.46
CA LEU A 22 4.77 -1.77 -3.56
C LEU A 22 5.56 -2.96 -3.04
N ALA A 23 6.21 -2.77 -1.89
CA ALA A 23 7.00 -3.81 -1.22
C ALA A 23 6.19 -4.55 -0.15
N TYR A 24 6.46 -5.84 0.04
CA TYR A 24 5.77 -6.68 1.01
C TYR A 24 6.75 -7.54 1.83
N ILE A 25 6.26 -7.99 2.99
CA ILE A 25 6.91 -9.01 3.82
C ILE A 25 5.83 -10.04 4.17
N ASP A 26 6.01 -11.28 3.74
CA ASP A 26 5.10 -12.38 4.04
C ASP A 26 5.72 -13.29 5.12
N TYR A 27 5.13 -13.26 6.32
CA TYR A 27 5.63 -13.99 7.49
C TYR A 27 5.31 -15.48 7.46
N LYS A 28 4.31 -15.90 6.68
CA LYS A 28 3.95 -17.30 6.49
C LYS A 28 4.96 -17.98 5.56
N LYS A 29 5.33 -17.31 4.48
CA LYS A 29 6.30 -17.80 3.47
C LYS A 29 7.76 -17.49 3.80
N LYS A 30 8.03 -16.56 4.74
CA LYS A 30 9.38 -16.08 5.09
C LYS A 30 10.10 -15.40 3.91
N GLU A 31 9.36 -14.62 3.15
CA GLU A 31 9.88 -13.90 1.98
C GLU A 31 9.55 -12.39 2.06
N MET A 32 10.31 -11.60 1.33
CA MET A 32 10.04 -10.19 1.07
C MET A 32 10.31 -9.87 -0.39
N GLY A 33 9.68 -8.84 -0.91
CA GLY A 33 9.91 -8.43 -2.30
C GLY A 33 9.19 -7.15 -2.67
N ILE A 34 9.56 -6.62 -3.84
CA ILE A 34 8.82 -5.59 -4.57
C ILE A 34 8.11 -6.30 -5.70
N LYS A 35 6.80 -6.15 -5.81
CA LYS A 35 6.02 -6.86 -6.85
C LYS A 35 5.43 -5.91 -7.88
N GLU A 36 5.39 -4.60 -7.60
CA GLU A 36 4.89 -3.60 -8.53
C GLU A 36 5.58 -2.24 -8.34
N ILE A 37 5.87 -1.58 -9.45
CA ILE A 37 6.22 -0.15 -9.52
C ILE A 37 4.97 0.56 -10.02
N PHE A 38 4.29 1.28 -9.13
CA PHE A 38 3.02 1.93 -9.39
C PHE A 38 3.21 3.42 -9.67
N VAL A 39 2.65 3.92 -10.77
CA VAL A 39 2.67 5.35 -11.11
C VAL A 39 1.31 5.95 -10.73
N PRO A 40 1.25 6.93 -9.79
CA PRO A 40 0.01 7.60 -9.43
C PRO A 40 -0.71 8.22 -10.64
N THR A 41 -2.00 7.94 -10.78
CA THR A 41 -2.85 8.46 -11.85
C THR A 41 -3.42 9.83 -11.53
N GLY A 42 -3.52 10.15 -10.23
CA GLY A 42 -4.18 11.35 -9.73
C GLY A 42 -5.60 11.07 -9.19
N ASP A 43 -6.23 9.96 -9.57
CA ASP A 43 -7.45 9.47 -8.92
C ASP A 43 -7.07 8.76 -7.61
N GLU A 44 -7.01 9.54 -6.53
CA GLU A 44 -6.61 9.03 -5.21
C GLU A 44 -7.49 7.87 -4.73
N ALA A 45 -8.79 7.88 -5.04
CA ALA A 45 -9.69 6.84 -4.57
C ALA A 45 -9.40 5.52 -5.29
N ALA A 46 -9.24 5.55 -6.61
CA ALA A 46 -8.89 4.38 -7.41
C ALA A 46 -7.48 3.86 -7.08
N ASP A 47 -6.50 4.76 -6.97
CA ASP A 47 -5.10 4.40 -6.74
C ASP A 47 -4.91 3.76 -5.35
N ILE A 48 -5.49 4.35 -4.30
CA ILE A 48 -5.41 3.78 -2.95
C ILE A 48 -6.16 2.43 -2.88
N LYS A 49 -7.26 2.27 -3.62
CA LYS A 49 -7.96 0.98 -3.71
C LYS A 49 -7.06 -0.08 -4.35
N HIS A 50 -6.43 0.22 -5.48
CA HIS A 50 -5.48 -0.68 -6.17
C HIS A 50 -4.32 -1.08 -5.27
N ILE A 51 -3.64 -0.11 -4.65
CA ILE A 51 -2.53 -0.34 -3.72
C ILE A 51 -2.95 -1.23 -2.54
N ARG A 52 -4.21 -1.15 -2.08
CA ARG A 52 -4.70 -2.00 -0.99
C ARG A 52 -5.03 -3.41 -1.44
N GLU A 53 -5.69 -3.57 -2.58
CA GLU A 53 -6.00 -4.89 -3.15
C GLU A 53 -4.73 -5.72 -3.36
N TYR A 54 -3.62 -5.06 -3.68
CA TYR A 54 -2.31 -5.67 -3.81
C TYR A 54 -1.83 -6.41 -2.54
N TYR A 55 -2.16 -5.91 -1.34
CA TYR A 55 -1.72 -6.50 -0.05
C TYR A 55 -2.67 -7.57 0.51
N LYS A 56 -3.82 -7.84 -0.13
CA LYS A 56 -4.85 -8.73 0.43
C LYS A 56 -4.37 -10.16 0.72
N ASP A 57 -3.41 -10.65 -0.07
CA ASP A 57 -2.89 -12.02 0.01
C ASP A 57 -1.56 -12.10 0.79
N VAL A 58 -1.07 -10.98 1.34
CA VAL A 58 0.18 -10.92 2.10
C VAL A 58 -0.09 -11.25 3.58
N ASN A 59 0.63 -12.24 4.10
CA ASN A 59 0.49 -12.66 5.49
C ASN A 59 1.39 -11.81 6.40
N ALA A 60 0.86 -10.67 6.87
CA ALA A 60 1.55 -9.80 7.83
C ALA A 60 1.79 -10.49 9.20
N ARG A 61 2.76 -10.01 9.97
CA ARG A 61 3.03 -10.51 11.34
C ARG A 61 1.88 -10.29 12.32
N PHE A 62 1.16 -9.18 12.16
CA PHE A 62 0.04 -8.74 13.00
C PHE A 62 -1.14 -8.32 12.11
N PRO A 63 -1.83 -9.27 11.45
CA PRO A 63 -2.91 -8.96 10.51
C PRO A 63 -4.09 -8.23 11.17
N GLU A 64 -4.30 -8.40 12.47
CA GLU A 64 -5.32 -7.70 13.26
C GLU A 64 -5.06 -6.21 13.42
N LYS A 65 -3.81 -5.77 13.26
CA LYS A 65 -3.43 -4.35 13.30
C LYS A 65 -3.53 -3.66 11.95
N PHE A 66 -3.88 -4.40 10.89
CA PHE A 66 -4.11 -3.82 9.58
C PHE A 66 -5.42 -3.01 9.61
N HIS A 67 -5.35 -1.76 9.18
CA HIS A 67 -6.52 -0.89 9.18
C HIS A 67 -7.49 -1.31 8.07
N LYS A 68 -8.63 -1.88 8.45
CA LYS A 68 -9.60 -2.46 7.52
C LYS A 68 -10.60 -1.43 6.98
N ASP A 69 -10.93 -0.42 7.78
CA ASP A 69 -11.93 0.59 7.41
C ASP A 69 -11.38 1.62 6.39
N PHE A 70 -12.28 2.09 5.52
CA PHE A 70 -12.05 3.06 4.44
C PHE A 70 -12.85 4.34 4.73
#